data_AF-A0A6G5A208-F1
#
_entry.id   AF-A0A6G5A208-F1
#
_cell.length_a   1.000
_cell.length_b   1.000
_cell.length_c   1.000
_cell.angle_alpha   90.00
_cell.angle_beta   90.00
_cell.angle_gamma   90.00
#
_symmetry.space_group_name_H-M   'P 1'
#
loop_
_entity.id
_entity.type
_entity.pdbx_description
1 polymer ?
#
loop_
_entity_poly.entity_id
_entity_poly.type
_entity_poly.pdbx_seq_one_letter_code
_entity_poly.pdbx_strand_id
1 'polypeptide(L)'
;MADVVLVLIGLNMYCYRGGTQVLVHGITAVKSACKGRNVAVISGNREFKLVVQTVAHELGHALGASHDGTGTSKMCSPNARHLMAPFLVLKRKSTFSWCSIKVIDAFVVK
;
A
#
# COMPACT_ATOMS: atom_id res chain seq x y z
N MET A 1 9.29 19.93 7.35
CA MET A 1 8.07 19.10 7.46
C MET A 1 8.24 17.92 6.52
N ALA A 2 7.86 16.70 6.90
CA ALA A 2 8.03 15.51 6.05
C ALA A 2 6.84 15.35 5.09
N ASP A 3 7.08 14.87 3.87
CA ASP A 3 6.04 14.62 2.87
C ASP A 3 5.19 13.38 3.21
N VAL A 4 5.81 12.37 3.83
CA VAL A 4 5.18 11.19 4.42
C VAL A 4 5.91 10.81 5.71
N VAL A 5 5.17 10.43 6.75
CA VAL A 5 5.71 9.90 8.00
C VAL A 5 5.48 8.40 8.05
N LEU A 6 6.56 7.63 8.18
CA LEU A 6 6.53 6.18 8.33
C LEU A 6 6.59 5.80 9.81
N VAL A 7 5.61 5.02 10.28
CA VAL A 7 5.59 4.48 11.64
C VAL A 7 5.69 2.96 11.56
N LEU A 8 6.80 2.41 12.05
CA LEU A 8 7.00 0.98 12.17
C LEU A 8 6.64 0.50 13.57
N ILE A 9 5.79 -0.52 13.67
CA ILE A 9 5.37 -1.09 14.95
C ILE A 9 5.72 -2.58 15.03
N GLY A 10 6.03 -3.08 16.23
CA GLY A 10 6.25 -4.51 16.49
C GLY A 10 4.97 -5.34 16.66
N LEU A 11 3.79 -4.71 16.57
CA LEU A 11 2.49 -5.33 16.81
C LEU A 11 1.84 -5.82 15.50
N ASN A 12 1.02 -6.87 15.59
CA ASN A 12 0.09 -7.25 14.53
C ASN A 12 -1.03 -6.20 14.42
N MET A 13 -1.40 -5.84 13.20
CA MET A 13 -2.55 -4.96 12.95
C MET A 13 -3.72 -5.78 12.43
N TYR A 14 -4.93 -5.43 12.87
CA TYR A 14 -6.15 -6.08 12.42
C TYR A 14 -7.16 -5.03 11.96
N CYS A 15 -7.85 -5.33 10.87
CA CYS A 15 -9.01 -4.57 10.42
C CYS A 15 -10.27 -5.37 10.79
N TYR A 16 -11.23 -4.70 11.44
CA TYR A 16 -12.51 -5.30 11.78
C TYR A 16 -13.51 -5.07 10.65
N ARG A 17 -14.03 -6.14 10.05
CA ARG A 17 -15.04 -6.07 8.98
C ARG A 17 -16.16 -7.05 9.27
N GLY A 18 -17.36 -6.52 9.54
CA GLY A 18 -18.58 -7.34 9.70
C GLY A 18 -18.49 -8.41 10.79
N GLY A 19 -17.79 -8.13 11.90
CA GLY A 19 -17.60 -9.11 12.98
C GLY A 19 -16.34 -9.97 12.86
N THR A 20 -15.59 -9.86 11.76
CA THR A 20 -14.36 -10.64 11.54
C THR A 20 -13.12 -9.77 11.62
N GLN A 21 -12.11 -10.23 12.35
CA GLN A 21 -10.77 -9.65 12.35
C GLN A 21 -9.96 -10.17 11.15
N VAL A 22 -9.49 -9.26 10.31
CA VAL A 22 -8.61 -9.57 9.18
C VAL A 22 -7.23 -9.02 9.46
N LEU A 23 -6.20 -9.86 9.35
CA LEU A 23 -4.81 -9.44 9.49
C LEU A 23 -4.45 -8.42 8.41
N VAL A 24 -3.92 -7.28 8.83
CA VAL A 24 -3.43 -6.20 7.97
C VAL A 24 -2.02 -5.86 8.39
N HIS A 25 -1.27 -5.29 7.46
CA HIS A 25 0.18 -5.23 7.55
C HIS A 25 0.74 -3.84 7.28
N GLY A 26 -0.04 -3.01 6.61
CA GLY A 26 0.18 -1.59 6.44
C GLY A 26 -1.17 -0.89 6.40
N ILE A 27 -1.20 0.39 6.76
CA ILE A 27 -2.34 1.26 6.49
C ILE A 27 -1.85 2.68 6.21
N THR A 28 -2.42 3.30 5.19
CA THR A 28 -2.27 4.73 4.93
C THR A 28 -3.56 5.32 4.36
N ALA A 29 -3.66 6.64 4.37
CA ALA A 29 -4.71 7.35 3.64
C ALA A 29 -4.33 7.48 2.15
N VAL A 30 -5.30 7.28 1.26
CA VAL A 30 -5.09 7.39 -0.19
C VAL A 30 -4.89 8.86 -0.59
N LYS A 31 -3.94 9.14 -1.49
CA LYS A 31 -3.57 10.51 -1.93
C LYS A 31 -3.22 11.43 -0.76
N SER A 32 -2.51 10.90 0.23
CA SER A 32 -2.17 11.60 1.48
C SER A 32 -0.78 12.21 1.50
N ALA A 33 0.11 11.84 0.57
CA ALA A 33 1.43 12.45 0.47
C ALA A 33 1.31 13.98 0.34
N CYS A 34 2.19 14.69 1.05
CA CYS A 34 2.22 16.16 1.12
C CYS A 34 0.97 16.82 1.75
N LYS A 35 0.16 16.08 2.51
CA LYS A 35 -1.04 16.59 3.22
C LYS A 35 -0.96 16.33 4.73
N GLY A 36 -1.85 16.95 5.51
CA GLY A 36 -1.90 16.78 6.97
C GLY A 36 -2.27 15.38 7.50
N ARG A 37 -2.55 14.40 6.61
CA ARG A 37 -2.85 12.99 6.98
C ARG A 37 -1.86 12.01 6.34
N ASN A 38 -0.61 12.44 6.16
CA ASN A 38 0.45 11.76 5.44
C ASN A 38 1.18 10.67 6.24
N VAL A 39 0.46 9.90 7.05
CA VAL A 39 1.05 8.84 7.88
C VAL A 39 0.80 7.48 7.23
N ALA A 40 1.83 6.64 7.21
CA ALA A 40 1.71 5.21 6.91
C ALA A 40 2.23 4.39 8.10
N VAL A 41 1.38 3.52 8.63
CA VAL A 41 1.71 2.64 9.76
C VAL A 41 1.93 1.23 9.23
N ILE A 42 3.05 0.61 9.58
CA ILE A 42 3.47 -0.69 9.06
C ILE A 42 3.81 -1.62 10.21
N SER A 43 3.31 -2.86 10.15
CA SER A 43 3.68 -3.91 11.08
C SER A 43 5.02 -4.54 10.67
N GLY A 44 6.05 -4.35 11.49
CA GLY A 44 7.44 -4.71 11.24
C GLY A 44 7.88 -6.07 11.79
N ASN A 45 6.96 -6.86 12.34
CA ASN A 45 7.25 -8.14 13.02
C ASN A 45 7.41 -9.33 12.05
N ARG A 46 8.12 -9.13 10.92
CA ARG A 46 8.33 -10.14 9.88
C ARG A 46 9.63 -9.90 9.11
N GLU A 47 9.93 -10.77 8.15
CA GLU A 47 11.08 -10.61 7.26
C GLU A 47 11.18 -9.20 6.64
N PHE A 48 12.38 -8.63 6.69
CA PHE A 48 12.66 -7.26 6.23
C PHE A 48 12.15 -7.00 4.80
N LYS A 49 12.34 -7.96 3.89
CA LYS A 49 11.84 -7.87 2.51
C LYS A 49 10.33 -7.64 2.44
N LEU A 50 9.55 -8.34 3.25
CA LEU A 50 8.09 -8.19 3.30
C LEU A 50 7.69 -6.84 3.91
N VAL A 51 8.43 -6.35 4.91
CA VAL A 51 8.22 -5.01 5.48
C VAL A 51 8.45 -3.95 4.41
N VAL A 52 9.56 -4.01 3.67
CA VAL A 52 9.87 -3.05 2.58
C VAL A 52 8.81 -3.09 1.48
N GLN A 53 8.35 -4.28 1.08
CA GLN A 53 7.26 -4.40 0.10
C GLN A 53 5.94 -3.81 0.61
N THR A 54 5.67 -3.92 1.91
CA THR A 54 4.49 -3.30 2.54
C THR A 54 4.63 -1.79 2.60
N VAL A 55 5.81 -1.25 2.93
CA VAL A 55 6.09 0.20 2.85
C VAL A 55 5.84 0.71 1.44
N ALA A 56 6.36 0.02 0.41
CA ALA A 56 6.15 0.42 -0.98
C ALA A 56 4.67 0.37 -1.39
N HIS A 57 3.91 -0.62 -0.91
CA HIS A 57 2.46 -0.72 -1.11
C HIS A 57 1.71 0.47 -0.50
N GLU A 58 1.97 0.79 0.77
CA GLU A 58 1.33 1.94 1.42
C GLU A 58 1.74 3.26 0.77
N LEU A 59 3.01 3.44 0.37
CA LEU A 59 3.42 4.61 -0.39
C LEU A 59 2.68 4.71 -1.74
N GLY A 60 2.40 3.59 -2.40
CA GLY A 60 1.54 3.55 -3.58
C GLY A 60 0.15 4.12 -3.32
N HIS A 61 -0.47 3.76 -2.19
CA HIS A 61 -1.72 4.38 -1.76
C HIS A 61 -1.57 5.86 -1.42
N ALA A 62 -0.53 6.27 -0.71
CA ALA A 62 -0.26 7.67 -0.37
C ALA A 62 -0.11 8.55 -1.64
N LEU A 63 0.42 7.98 -2.72
CA LEU A 63 0.53 8.58 -4.07
C LEU A 63 -0.71 8.37 -4.94
N GLY A 64 -1.75 7.72 -4.41
CA GLY A 64 -3.09 7.66 -5.00
C GLY A 64 -3.45 6.40 -5.76
N ALA A 65 -2.55 5.42 -5.88
CA ALA A 65 -2.85 4.15 -6.53
C ALA A 65 -3.87 3.34 -5.72
N SER A 66 -4.89 2.80 -6.39
CA SER A 66 -5.78 1.79 -5.81
C SER A 66 -5.14 0.39 -5.89
N HIS A 67 -5.69 -0.58 -5.17
CA HIS A 67 -5.31 -1.98 -5.40
C HIS A 67 -5.54 -2.37 -6.85
N ASP A 68 -4.64 -3.17 -7.42
CA ASP A 68 -4.85 -3.78 -8.73
C ASP A 68 -6.19 -4.55 -8.74
N GLY A 69 -6.99 -4.34 -9.79
CA GLY A 69 -8.33 -4.91 -9.94
C GLY A 69 -9.44 -4.05 -9.35
N THR A 70 -9.11 -2.89 -8.76
CA THR A 70 -10.10 -2.00 -8.13
C THR A 70 -9.85 -0.53 -8.48
N GLY A 71 -10.89 0.30 -8.36
CA GLY A 71 -10.77 1.76 -8.44
C GLY A 71 -9.98 2.25 -9.65
N THR A 72 -8.95 3.05 -9.38
CA THR A 72 -8.05 3.62 -10.40
C THR A 72 -7.16 2.59 -11.12
N SER A 73 -7.04 1.38 -10.56
CA SER A 73 -6.21 0.28 -11.06
C SER A 73 -7.05 -0.92 -11.53
N LYS A 74 -8.34 -0.71 -11.87
CA LYS A 74 -9.30 -1.78 -12.23
C LYS A 74 -8.87 -2.65 -13.41
N MET A 75 -8.07 -2.10 -14.33
CA MET A 75 -7.65 -2.81 -15.55
C MET A 75 -6.45 -3.75 -15.33
N CYS A 76 -5.76 -3.63 -14.19
CA CYS A 76 -4.65 -4.52 -13.85
C CYS A 76 -5.16 -5.68 -13.02
N SER A 77 -4.72 -6.90 -13.32
CA SER A 77 -5.19 -8.09 -12.60
C SER A 77 -4.67 -8.11 -11.16
N PRO A 78 -5.53 -8.34 -10.14
CA PRO A 78 -5.08 -8.53 -8.76
C PRO A 78 -4.17 -9.76 -8.61
N ASN A 79 -4.29 -10.72 -9.54
CA ASN A 79 -3.54 -11.97 -9.53
C ASN A 79 -2.16 -11.87 -10.21
N ALA A 80 -1.82 -10.71 -10.79
CA ALA A 80 -0.49 -10.46 -11.37
C ALA A 80 0.60 -10.23 -10.30
N ARG A 81 0.19 -10.07 -9.03
CA ARG A 81 1.05 -9.99 -7.83
C ARG A 81 2.08 -8.85 -7.86
N HIS A 82 1.73 -7.73 -8.49
CA HIS A 82 2.47 -6.48 -8.36
C HIS A 82 2.32 -5.92 -6.93
N LEU A 83 3.10 -4.88 -6.61
CA LEU A 83 3.12 -4.28 -5.27
C LEU A 83 1.72 -3.91 -4.78
N MET A 84 0.83 -3.42 -5.65
CA MET A 84 -0.55 -3.02 -5.32
C MET A 84 -1.59 -4.15 -5.40
N ALA A 85 -1.20 -5.42 -5.53
CA ALA A 85 -2.15 -6.51 -5.41
C ALA A 85 -2.86 -6.46 -4.03
N PRO A 86 -4.17 -6.73 -3.93
CA PRO A 86 -4.91 -6.60 -2.67
C PRO A 86 -4.63 -7.71 -1.66
N PHE A 87 -3.98 -8.80 -2.08
CA PHE A 87 -3.75 -9.98 -1.25
C PHE A 87 -2.29 -10.10 -0.83
N LEU A 88 -2.10 -10.60 0.39
CA LEU A 88 -0.80 -11.03 0.88
C LEU A 88 -0.40 -12.31 0.19
N VAL A 89 0.51 -12.19 -0.77
CA VAL A 89 1.02 -13.33 -1.52
C VAL A 89 2.47 -13.54 -1.09
N LEU A 90 2.80 -14.78 -0.70
CA LEU A 90 4.16 -15.19 -0.31
C LEU A 90 5.21 -14.87 -1.39
N LYS A 91 4.78 -14.77 -2.65
CA LYS A 91 5.60 -14.34 -3.79
C LYS A 91 4.96 -13.14 -4.51
N ARG A 92 5.16 -11.93 -3.97
CA ARG A 92 4.91 -10.66 -4.68
C ARG A 92 6.12 -10.24 -5.52
N LYS A 93 5.84 -9.63 -6.67
CA LYS A 93 6.83 -8.88 -7.45
C LYS A 93 7.23 -7.62 -6.67
N SER A 94 8.44 -7.14 -6.89
CA SER A 94 8.94 -5.85 -6.38
C SER A 94 8.60 -4.66 -7.29
N THR A 95 7.67 -4.83 -8.23
CA THR A 95 7.30 -3.82 -9.22
C THR A 95 5.84 -3.42 -9.12
N PHE A 96 5.55 -2.15 -9.43
CA PHE A 96 4.21 -1.67 -9.64
C PHE A 96 3.63 -2.18 -10.97
N SER A 97 2.30 -2.31 -11.03
CA SER A 97 1.61 -2.53 -12.30
C SER A 97 1.63 -1.25 -13.14
N TRP A 98 1.43 -1.37 -14.44
CA TRP A 98 1.35 -0.19 -15.32
C TRP A 98 0.17 0.73 -14.93
N CYS A 99 -0.91 0.18 -14.36
CA CYS A 99 -2.03 0.98 -13.85
C CYS A 99 -1.58 1.84 -12.66
N SER A 100 -0.86 1.24 -11.71
CA SER A 100 -0.33 1.95 -10.55
C SER A 100 0.67 3.03 -10.97
N ILE A 101 1.57 2.72 -11.90
CA ILE A 101 2.55 3.68 -12.45
C ILE A 101 1.84 4.89 -13.05
N LYS A 102 0.81 4.68 -13.89
CA LYS A 102 0.05 5.77 -14.49
C LYS A 102 -0.59 6.71 -13.45
N VAL A 103 -1.11 6.16 -12.36
CA VAL A 103 -1.73 6.95 -11.29
C VAL A 103 -0.68 7.72 -10.49
N ILE A 104 0.44 7.08 -10.15
CA ILE A 104 1.54 7.69 -9.43
C ILE A 104 2.17 8.82 -10.26
N ASP A 105 2.41 8.58 -11.55
CA ASP A 105 2.93 9.57 -12.49
C ASP A 105 2.04 10.82 -12.55
N ALA A 106 0.73 10.62 -12.71
CA ALA A 106 -0.24 11.72 -12.68
C ALA A 106 -0.34 12.45 -11.33
N PHE A 107 0.13 11.85 -10.23
CA PHE A 107 0.19 12.48 -8.92
C PHE A 107 1.43 13.37 -8.77
N VAL A 108 2.59 12.92 -9.24
CA VAL A 108 3.89 13.62 -9.03
C VAL A 108 4.19 14.70 -10.07
N VAL A 109 3.49 14.71 -11.20
CA VAL A 109 3.62 15.75 -12.24
C VAL A 109 2.79 17.00 -11.92
N LYS A 110 2.04 16.99 -10.81
CA LYS A 110 1.26 18.13 -10.32
C LYS A 110 1.96 18.84 -9.18
#